data_AF-A0A821RYV5-F1
#
_entry.id   AF-A0A821RYV5-F1
#
_cell.length_a   1.000
_cell.length_b   1.000
_cell.length_c   1.000
_cell.angle_alpha   90.00
_cell.angle_beta   90.00
_cell.angle_gamma   90.00
#
_symmetry.space_group_name_H-M   'P 1'
#
loop_
_entity.id
_entity.type
_entity.pdbx_description
1 polymer ?
#
loop_
_entity_poly.entity_id
_entity_poly.type
_entity_poly.pdbx_seq_one_letter_code
_entity_poly.pdbx_strand_id
1 'polypeptide(L)' 'MANLNVNTIIRLACLVIETNCFVFDNKYYKQIRGGAMGSPFTMALANIYMYEWEQSLIQYQQARNELYG' A
#
# COMPACT_ATOMS: atom_id res chain seq x y z
N MET A 1 -11.95 24.82 -9.67
CA MET A 1 -11.57 23.53 -9.04
C MET A 1 -10.13 23.66 -8.57
N ALA A 2 -9.84 23.37 -7.31
CA ALA A 2 -8.46 23.43 -6.82
C ALA A 2 -7.63 22.35 -7.52
N ASN A 3 -6.50 22.73 -8.11
CA ASN A 3 -5.59 21.81 -8.78
C ASN A 3 -4.85 21.00 -7.71
N LEU A 4 -5.19 19.72 -7.56
CA LEU A 4 -4.59 18.85 -6.54
C LEU A 4 -3.17 18.46 -6.99
N ASN A 5 -2.16 18.95 -6.28
CA ASN A 5 -0.76 18.64 -6.57
C ASN A 5 -0.43 17.19 -6.15
N VAL A 6 0.35 16.47 -6.94
CA VAL A 6 0.85 15.12 -6.62
C VAL A 6 1.54 15.09 -5.25
N ASN A 7 2.31 16.11 -4.89
CA ASN A 7 2.93 16.21 -3.57
C ASN A 7 1.91 16.26 -2.44
N THR A 8 0.74 16.87 -2.67
CA THR A 8 -0.37 16.87 -1.71
C THR A 8 -0.93 15.46 -1.54
N ILE A 9 -1.10 14.71 -2.63
CA ILE A 9 -1.56 13.32 -2.59
C ILE A 9 -0.58 12.46 -1.80
N ILE A 10 0.72 12.58 -2.09
CA ILE A 10 1.78 11.84 -1.37
C ILE A 10 1.78 12.21 0.12
N ARG A 11 1.67 13.49 0.47
CA ARG A 11 1.60 13.91 1.87
C ARG A 11 0.38 13.35 2.60
N LEU A 12 -0.79 13.34 1.96
CA LEU A 12 -1.99 12.73 2.52
C LEU A 12 -1.83 11.21 2.68
N ALA A 13 -1.19 10.55 1.70
CA ALA A 13 -0.90 9.13 1.76
C ALA A 13 0.01 8.78 2.95
N CYS A 14 1.12 9.50 3.12
CA CYS A 14 2.03 9.35 4.25
C CYS A 14 1.29 9.59 5.57
N LEU A 15 0.49 10.65 5.67
CA LEU A 15 -0.27 10.94 6.88
C LEU A 15 -1.17 9.78 7.30
N VAL A 16 -1.93 9.20 6.36
CA VAL A 16 -2.85 8.09 6.65
C VAL A 16 -2.11 6.85 7.14
N ILE A 17 -0.94 6.55 6.56
CA ILE A 17 -0.15 5.36 6.93
C ILE A 17 0.61 5.58 8.24
N GLU A 18 1.23 6.74 8.43
CA GLU A 18 2.11 7.03 9.57
C GLU A 18 1.38 7.40 10.85
N THR A 19 0.10 7.79 10.76
CA THR A 19 -0.74 8.14 11.91
C THR A 19 -1.77 7.07 12.25
N ASN A 20 -1.71 5.91 11.60
CA ASN A 20 -2.64 4.83 11.83
C ASN A 20 -2.52 4.27 13.25
N CYS A 21 -3.62 4.32 14.00
CA CYS A 21 -3.74 3.76 15.33
C CYS A 21 -5.00 2.89 15.42
N PHE A 22 -4.94 1.85 16.24
CA PHE A 22 -6.07 0.94 16.50
C PHE A 22 -6.20 0.60 17.98
N VAL A 23 -7.38 0.11 18.37
CA VAL A 23 -7.68 -0.30 19.74
C VAL A 23 -7.77 -1.82 19.79
N PHE A 24 -7.08 -2.41 20.77
CA PHE A 24 -7.16 -3.83 21.08
C PHE A 24 -6.97 -4.01 22.59
N ASP A 25 -7.74 -4.90 23.23
CA ASP A 25 -7.61 -5.16 24.68
C ASP A 25 -7.59 -3.87 25.54
N ASN A 26 -8.49 -2.94 25.24
CA ASN A 26 -8.62 -1.64 25.93
C ASN A 26 -7.33 -0.79 25.94
N LYS A 27 -6.41 -1.04 25.00
CA LYS A 27 -5.15 -0.33 24.79
C LYS A 27 -5.08 0.24 23.38
N TYR A 28 -4.32 1.32 23.23
CA TYR A 28 -4.11 2.01 21.96
C TYR A 28 -2.75 1.63 21.39
N TYR A 29 -2.73 1.25 20.12
CA TYR A 29 -1.53 0.84 19.41
C TYR A 29 -1.34 1.70 18.17
N LYS A 30 -0.10 2.13 17.93
CA LYS A 30 0.30 2.72 16.66
C LYS A 30 0.78 1.62 15.73
N GLN A 31 0.25 1.59 14.52
CA GLN A 31 0.78 0.69 13.50
C GLN A 31 2.12 1.23 12.98
N ILE A 32 3.16 0.40 13.07
CA ILE A 32 4.54 0.79 12.72
C ILE A 32 5.00 0.26 11.34
N ARG A 33 4.27 -0.70 10.76
CA ARG A 33 4.58 -1.33 9.48
C ARG A 33 3.30 -1.71 8.74
N GLY A 34 3.30 -1.51 7.41
CA GLY A 34 2.13 -1.73 6.56
C GLY A 34 1.01 -0.71 6.78
N GLY A 35 -0.15 -0.93 6.16
CA GLY A 35 -1.38 -0.15 6.39
C GLY A 35 -2.48 -0.97 7.06
N ALA A 36 -3.53 -0.33 7.57
CA ALA A 36 -4.59 -1.03 8.30
C ALA A 36 -5.31 -2.04 7.39
N MET A 37 -5.46 -3.28 7.86
CA MET A 37 -6.23 -4.29 7.14
C MET A 37 -7.69 -3.86 7.01
N GLY A 38 -8.28 -4.07 5.82
CA GLY A 38 -9.62 -3.62 5.49
C GLY A 38 -9.72 -2.15 5.05
N SER A 39 -8.63 -1.39 5.09
CA SER A 39 -8.60 -0.04 4.51
C SER A 39 -8.54 -0.11 2.98
N PRO A 40 -9.52 0.47 2.25
CA PRO A 40 -9.45 0.56 0.79
C PRO A 40 -8.20 1.30 0.30
N PHE A 41 -7.73 2.27 1.08
CA PHE A 41 -6.52 3.03 0.75
C PHE A 41 -5.26 2.16 0.87
N THR A 42 -5.18 1.35 1.93
CA THR A 42 -4.08 0.38 2.09
C THR A 42 -4.08 -0.65 0.96
N MET A 43 -5.25 -1.12 0.54
CA MET A 43 -5.36 -2.05 -0.60
C MET A 43 -4.84 -1.41 -1.90
N ALA A 44 -5.20 -0.16 -2.19
CA ALA A 44 -4.69 0.55 -3.37
C ALA A 44 -3.16 0.70 -3.33
N LEU A 45 -2.60 1.11 -2.18
CA LEU A 45 -1.15 1.21 -2.02
C LEU A 45 -0.45 -0.15 -2.10
N ALA A 46 -1.06 -1.21 -1.57
CA ALA A 46 -0.54 -2.57 -1.69
C ALA A 46 -0.47 -3.00 -3.17
N ASN A 47 -1.51 -2.75 -3.96
CA ASN A 47 -1.50 -3.08 -5.39
C ASN A 47 -0.40 -2.33 -6.15
N ILE A 48 -0.20 -1.03 -5.86
CA ILE A 48 0.89 -0.24 -6.46
C ILE A 48 2.25 -0.81 -6.07
N TYR A 49 2.44 -1.13 -4.78
CA TYR A 49 3.67 -1.70 -4.28
C TYR A 49 3.98 -3.07 -4.90
N MET A 50 2.99 -3.97 -4.91
CA MET A 50 3.13 -5.31 -5.48
C MET A 50 3.42 -5.25 -6.97
N TYR A 51 2.76 -4.36 -7.71
CA TYR A 51 3.04 -4.15 -9.13
C TYR A 51 4.53 -3.88 -9.37
N GLU A 52 5.16 -2.98 -8.62
CA GLU A 52 6.59 -2.70 -8.76
C GLU A 52 7.48 -3.84 -8.24
N TRP A 53 7.12 -4.40 -7.08
CA TRP A 53 7.94 -5.39 -6.38
C TRP A 53 8.00 -6.75 -7.10
N GLU A 54 6.90 -7.16 -7.74
CA GLU A 54 6.80 -8.47 -8.39
C GLU A 54 7.42 -8.50 -9.80
N GLN A 55 7.84 -7.37 -10.37
CA GLN A 55 8.30 -7.31 -11.77
C GLN A 55 9.40 -8.31 -12.10
N SER A 56 10.41 -8.46 -11.24
CA SER A 56 11.49 -9.42 -11.48
C SER A 56 11.01 -10.88 -11.44
N LEU A 57 10.06 -11.19 -10.56
CA LEU A 57 9.46 -12.52 -10.48
C LEU A 57 8.56 -12.79 -11.70
N ILE A 58 7.77 -11.81 -12.11
CA ILE A 58 6.93 -11.89 -13.30
C ILE A 58 7.79 -12.14 -14.54
N GLN A 59 8.88 -11.39 -14.72
CA GLN A 59 9.82 -11.58 -15.83
C GLN A 59 10.45 -12.98 -15.82
N TYR A 60 10.84 -13.46 -14.64
CA TYR A 60 11.39 -14.81 -14.47
C TYR A 60 10.38 -15.90 -14.90
N GLN A 61 9.12 -15.79 -14.47
CA GLN A 61 8.07 -16.75 -14.82
C GLN A 61 7.67 -16.66 -16.31
N GLN A 62 7.62 -15.46 -16.87
CA GLN A 62 7.34 -15.23 -18.29
C GLN A 62 8.36 -15.92 -19.19
N ALA A 63 9.66 -15.83 -18.87
CA ALA A 63 10.72 -16.49 -19.63
C ALA A 63 10.61 -18.02 -19.64
N ARG A 64 9.82 -18.60 -18.74
CA ARG A 64 9.65 -20.04 -18.54
C ARG A 64 8.28 -20.56 -18.96
N ASN A 65 7.41 -19.71 -19.51
CA ASN A 65 5.99 -20.00 -19.73
C ASN A 65 5.27 -20.47 -18.44
N GLU A 66 5.66 -19.92 -17.30
CA GLU A 66 5.09 -20.22 -15.96
C GLU A 66 4.18 -19.09 -15.45
N LEU A 67 3.85 -18.10 -16.29
CA LEU A 67 2.84 -17.09 -15.98
C LEU A 67 1.46 -17.55 -16.49
N TYR A 68 0.49 -17.64 -15.59
CA TYR A 68 -0.87 -18.10 -15.88
C TYR A 68 -1.90 -17.00 -15.63
N GLY A 69 -3.03 -17.02 -16.34
CA GLY A 69 -4.12 -16.07 -16.22
C GLY A 69 -5.45 -16.70 -16.62
#